data_AF-A0A9X3X386-F1
#
_entry.id   AF-A0A9X3X386-F1
#
_cell.length_a   1.000
_cell.length_b   1.000
_cell.length_c   1.000
_cell.angle_alpha   90.00
_cell.angle_beta   90.00
_cell.angle_gamma   90.00
#
_symmetry.space_group_name_H-M   'P 1'
#
loop_
_entity.id
_entity.type
_entity.pdbx_description
1 polymer ?
#
loop_
_entity_poly.entity_id
_entity_poly.type
_entity_poly.pdbx_seq_one_letter_code
_entity_poly.pdbx_strand_id
1 'polypeptide(L)'
;MPEKKTIERARQDQREGKAPSTQAGEFVREEIEHVKEGKHGVKNPKQAIAIALSKARRAGVSVPPPAPGKAKERTRRQAKRDLEKGKKEGPLRKKAA
;
A
#
# COMPACT_ATOMS: atom_id res chain seq x y z
N MET A 1 -1.13 10.22 -3.02
CA MET A 1 -1.92 9.39 -2.08
C MET A 1 -2.83 8.48 -2.91
N PRO A 2 -3.28 7.32 -2.40
CA PRO A 2 -4.17 6.40 -3.15
C PRO A 2 -5.55 6.99 -3.37
N GLU A 3 -6.24 6.54 -4.42
CA GLU A 3 -7.63 6.93 -4.69
C GLU A 3 -8.61 6.41 -3.62
N LYS A 4 -9.71 7.13 -3.40
CA LYS A 4 -10.78 6.71 -2.46
C LYS A 4 -11.33 5.34 -2.82
N LYS A 5 -11.49 5.07 -4.12
CA LYS A 5 -11.98 3.79 -4.65
C LYS A 5 -11.09 2.61 -4.27
N THR A 6 -9.77 2.79 -4.33
CA THR A 6 -8.80 1.76 -3.91
C THR A 6 -8.91 1.45 -2.43
N ILE A 7 -9.05 2.49 -1.61
CA ILE A 7 -9.27 2.32 -0.17
C ILE A 7 -10.56 1.53 0.07
N GLU A 8 -11.66 1.87 -0.60
CA GLU A 8 -12.95 1.16 -0.47
C GLU A 8 -12.85 -0.32 -0.83
N ARG A 9 -12.19 -0.65 -1.94
CA ARG A 9 -11.96 -2.05 -2.34
C ARG A 9 -11.10 -2.80 -1.32
N ALA A 10 -10.03 -2.18 -0.84
CA ALA A 10 -9.21 -2.77 0.23
C ALA A 10 -10.01 -2.95 1.53
N ARG A 11 -10.95 -2.05 1.85
CA ARG A 11 -11.89 -2.21 2.99
C ARG A 11 -12.81 -3.40 2.77
N GLN A 12 -13.33 -3.57 1.55
CA GLN A 12 -14.19 -4.69 1.20
C GLN A 12 -13.45 -6.02 1.35
N ASP A 13 -12.23 -6.12 0.81
CA ASP A 13 -11.39 -7.31 0.97
C ASP A 13 -11.12 -7.62 2.45
N GLN A 14 -10.90 -6.58 3.27
CA GLN A 14 -10.76 -6.74 4.71
C GLN A 14 -12.03 -7.27 5.37
N ARG A 15 -13.21 -6.74 5.00
CA ARG A 15 -14.52 -7.19 5.52
C ARG A 15 -14.82 -8.63 5.12
N GLU A 16 -14.37 -9.04 3.94
CA GLU A 16 -14.45 -10.42 3.45
C GLU A 16 -13.41 -11.35 4.11
N GLY A 17 -12.57 -10.85 5.01
CA GLY A 17 -11.57 -11.65 5.73
C GLY A 17 -10.36 -12.06 4.88
N LYS A 18 -10.15 -11.41 3.72
CA LYS A 18 -9.02 -11.73 2.84
C LYS A 18 -7.69 -11.32 3.46
N ALA A 19 -6.61 -12.00 3.03
CA ALA A 19 -5.27 -11.76 3.52
C ALA A 19 -4.78 -10.31 3.25
N PRO A 20 -3.87 -9.75 4.08
CA PRO A 20 -3.32 -8.41 3.89
C PRO A 20 -2.62 -8.19 2.54
N SER A 21 -2.02 -9.24 1.97
CA SER A 21 -1.42 -9.20 0.63
C SER A 21 -2.47 -9.01 -0.47
N THR A 22 -3.66 -9.60 -0.29
CA THR A 22 -4.78 -9.45 -1.24
C THR A 22 -5.33 -8.03 -1.18
N GLN A 23 -5.58 -7.52 0.03
CA GLN A 23 -6.00 -6.12 0.24
C GLN A 23 -4.99 -5.12 -0.36
N ALA A 24 -3.69 -5.41 -0.25
CA ALA A 24 -2.64 -4.60 -0.84
C ALA A 24 -2.58 -4.68 -2.37
N GLY A 25 -3.14 -5.76 -2.96
CA GLY A 25 -3.25 -5.96 -4.39
C GLY A 25 -4.04 -4.85 -5.09
N GLU A 26 -5.06 -4.30 -4.43
CA GLU A 26 -5.82 -3.15 -4.94
C GLU A 26 -4.94 -1.92 -5.18
N PHE A 27 -4.01 -1.65 -4.27
CA PHE A 27 -3.05 -0.54 -4.42
C PHE A 27 -2.02 -0.82 -5.52
N VAL A 28 -1.63 -2.08 -5.69
CA VAL A 28 -0.70 -2.47 -6.78
C VAL A 28 -1.38 -2.33 -8.13
N ARG A 29 -2.66 -2.73 -8.23
CA ARG A 29 -3.48 -2.58 -9.43
C ARG A 29 -3.62 -1.10 -9.81
N GLU A 30 -4.00 -0.24 -8.86
CA GLU A 30 -4.09 1.22 -9.06
C GLU A 30 -2.74 1.80 -9.53
N GLU A 31 -1.62 1.44 -8.88
CA GLU A 31 -0.32 1.99 -9.25
C GLU A 31 0.09 1.59 -10.67
N ILE A 32 -0.19 0.35 -11.08
CA ILE A 32 0.08 -0.12 -12.44
C ILE A 32 -0.78 0.63 -13.46
N GLU A 33 -2.08 0.83 -13.17
CA GLU A 33 -2.97 1.62 -14.02
C GLU A 33 -2.43 3.05 -14.18
N HIS A 34 -2.07 3.70 -13.09
CA HIS A 34 -1.48 5.04 -13.12
C HIS A 34 -0.14 5.12 -13.88
N VAL A 35 0.70 4.09 -13.80
CA VAL A 35 1.94 4.02 -14.58
C VAL A 35 1.62 3.91 -16.08
N LYS A 36 0.64 3.08 -16.46
CA LYS A 36 0.20 2.96 -17.87
C LYS A 36 -0.40 4.25 -18.41
N GLU A 37 -1.11 4.99 -17.57
CA GLU A 37 -1.68 6.30 -17.89
C GLU A 37 -0.64 7.44 -17.87
N GLY A 38 0.62 7.15 -17.53
CA GLY A 38 1.69 8.15 -17.44
C GLY A 38 1.62 9.07 -16.22
N LYS A 39 0.72 8.80 -15.26
CA LYS A 39 0.56 9.60 -14.02
C LYS A 39 1.73 9.43 -13.04
N HIS A 40 2.42 8.29 -13.07
CA HIS A 40 3.63 8.06 -12.27
C HIS A 40 4.81 7.67 -13.16
N GLY A 41 5.87 8.48 -13.14
CA GLY A 41 7.15 8.15 -13.77
C GLY A 41 7.93 7.14 -12.94
N VAL A 42 7.71 5.84 -13.17
CA VAL A 42 8.50 4.75 -12.57
C VAL A 42 9.51 4.20 -13.55
N LYS A 43 10.69 3.81 -13.05
CA LYS A 43 11.75 3.25 -13.89
C LYS A 43 11.54 1.77 -14.23
N ASN A 44 10.73 1.06 -13.43
CA ASN A 44 10.43 -0.35 -13.62
C ASN A 44 9.20 -0.80 -12.79
N PRO A 45 8.64 -2.00 -13.07
CA PRO A 45 7.49 -2.53 -12.34
C PRO A 45 7.75 -2.80 -10.85
N LYS A 46 8.97 -3.17 -10.46
CA LYS A 46 9.32 -3.40 -9.04
C LYS A 46 9.18 -2.12 -8.21
N GLN A 47 9.49 -0.98 -8.82
CA GLN A 47 9.33 0.34 -8.19
C GLN A 47 7.84 0.68 -8.01
N ALA A 48 6.99 0.41 -9.00
CA ALA A 48 5.55 0.59 -8.88
C ALA A 48 5.00 -0.24 -7.70
N ILE A 49 5.36 -1.53 -7.63
CA ILE A 49 4.97 -2.40 -6.52
C ILE A 49 5.46 -1.84 -5.18
N ALA A 50 6.71 -1.36 -5.09
CA ALA A 50 7.24 -0.81 -3.85
C ALA A 50 6.49 0.46 -3.40
N ILE A 51 6.11 1.33 -4.33
CA ILE A 51 5.31 2.53 -4.06
C ILE A 51 3.92 2.12 -3.60
N ALA A 52 3.26 1.21 -4.31
CA ALA A 52 1.94 0.67 -3.98
C ALA A 52 1.91 0.08 -2.56
N LEU A 53 2.86 -0.79 -2.21
CA LEU A 53 2.96 -1.38 -0.87
C LEU A 53 3.22 -0.34 0.22
N SER A 54 3.91 0.75 -0.10
CA SER A 54 4.11 1.86 0.85
C SER A 54 2.82 2.66 1.05
N LYS A 55 2.03 2.88 -0.02
CA LYS A 55 0.70 3.49 0.06
C LYS A 55 -0.28 2.63 0.86
N ALA A 56 -0.30 1.32 0.61
CA ALA A 56 -1.16 0.36 1.33
C ALA A 56 -0.89 0.39 2.85
N ARG A 57 0.38 0.36 3.27
CA ARG A 57 0.75 0.44 4.69
C ARG A 57 0.29 1.74 5.34
N ARG A 58 0.48 2.89 4.67
CA ARG A 58 0.00 4.18 5.17
C ARG A 58 -1.52 4.24 5.23
N ALA A 59 -2.18 3.57 4.29
CA ALA A 59 -3.63 3.41 4.28
C ALA A 59 -4.13 2.37 5.29
N GLY A 60 -3.29 1.86 6.19
CA GLY A 60 -3.73 0.98 7.29
C GLY A 60 -3.77 -0.51 6.96
N VAL A 61 -3.38 -0.92 5.75
CA VAL A 61 -3.25 -2.35 5.41
C VAL A 61 -2.04 -2.94 6.14
N SER A 62 -2.25 -4.03 6.85
CA SER A 62 -1.25 -4.73 7.67
C SER A 62 -0.25 -5.56 6.85
N VAL A 63 0.38 -4.97 5.83
CA VAL A 63 1.42 -5.64 5.04
C VAL A 63 2.76 -5.58 5.77
N PRO A 64 3.35 -6.72 6.18
CA PRO A 64 4.61 -6.72 6.90
C PRO A 64 5.74 -6.07 6.10
N PRO A 65 6.74 -5.47 6.77
CA PRO A 65 7.94 -4.99 6.09
C PRO A 65 8.71 -6.19 5.49
N PRO A 66 9.52 -5.98 4.45
CA PRO A 66 10.35 -7.04 3.89
C PRO A 66 11.32 -7.61 4.94
N ALA A 67 11.56 -8.92 4.87
CA ALA A 67 12.49 -9.60 5.75
C ALA A 67 13.92 -9.04 5.65
N PRO A 68 14.76 -9.16 6.70
CA PRO A 68 16.17 -8.83 6.63
C PRO A 68 16.85 -9.48 5.41
N GLY A 69 17.73 -8.74 4.72
CA GLY A 69 18.42 -9.22 3.52
C GLY A 69 17.57 -9.23 2.23
N LYS A 70 16.24 -9.11 2.30
CA LYS A 70 15.38 -9.06 1.10
C LYS A 70 15.23 -7.66 0.49
N ALA A 71 15.52 -6.63 1.27
CA ALA A 71 15.55 -5.24 0.81
C ALA A 71 16.63 -4.45 1.56
N LYS A 72 17.03 -3.31 0.99
CA LYS A 72 17.92 -2.36 1.66
C LYS A 72 17.36 -1.98 3.02
N GLU A 73 18.25 -1.79 3.99
CA GLU A 73 17.84 -1.46 5.36
C GLU A 73 16.95 -0.21 5.42
N ARG A 74 17.29 0.82 4.63
CA ARG A 74 16.49 2.04 4.50
C ARG A 74 15.05 1.75 4.06
N THR A 75 14.86 0.86 3.08
CA THR A 75 13.52 0.46 2.61
C THR A 75 12.74 -0.27 3.70
N ARG A 76 13.41 -1.15 4.45
CA ARG A 76 12.79 -1.86 5.58
C ARG A 76 12.38 -0.89 6.70
N ARG A 77 13.26 0.04 7.07
CA ARG A 77 12.97 1.09 8.08
C ARG A 77 11.80 1.96 7.63
N GLN A 78 11.76 2.32 6.35
CA GLN A 78 10.67 3.09 5.76
C GLN A 78 9.33 2.33 5.80
N ALA A 79 9.33 1.04 5.43
CA ALA A 79 8.13 0.20 5.51
C ALA A 79 7.59 0.08 6.94
N LYS A 80 8.47 -0.05 7.94
CA LYS A 80 8.07 -0.01 9.36
C LYS A 80 7.43 1.32 9.72
N ARG A 81 8.05 2.45 9.35
CA ARG A 81 7.50 3.78 9.59
C ARG A 81 6.14 3.97 8.94
N ASP A 82 5.95 3.47 7.72
CA ASP A 82 4.68 3.57 6.99
C ASP A 82 3.58 2.73 7.66
N LEU A 83 3.91 1.53 8.17
CA LEU A 83 2.99 0.74 8.98
C LEU A 83 2.59 1.46 10.27
N GLU A 84 3.55 2.02 10.99
CA GLU A 84 3.27 2.75 12.24
C GLU A 84 2.39 3.99 11.98
N LYS A 85 2.58 4.67 10.85
CA LYS A 85 1.67 5.75 10.42
C LYS A 85 0.27 5.23 10.14
N GLY A 86 0.12 4.14 9.40
CA GLY A 86 -1.19 3.55 9.11
C GLY A 86 -1.93 3.09 10.37
N LYS A 87 -1.21 2.55 11.37
CA LYS A 87 -1.79 2.19 12.67
C LYS A 87 -2.33 3.41 13.43
N LYS A 88 -1.55 4.50 13.46
CA LYS A 88 -1.95 5.75 14.15
C LYS A 88 -3.13 6.44 13.48
N GLU A 89 -3.20 6.38 12.15
CA GLU A 89 -4.27 7.03 11.37
C GLU A 89 -5.53 6.16 11.22
N GLY A 90 -5.51 4.93 11.75
CA GLY A 90 -6.63 4.00 11.80
C GLY A 90 -6.85 3.23 10.49
N PRO A 91 -7.46 2.03 10.54
CA PRO A 91 -7.18 0.92 9.64
C PRO A 91 -7.53 1.11 8.17
N LEU A 92 -8.17 2.22 7.76
CA LEU A 92 -8.24 2.72 6.39
C LEU A 92 -8.57 4.23 6.35
N ARG A 93 -7.99 5.04 7.27
CA ARG A 93 -8.28 6.48 7.54
C ARG A 93 -9.78 6.83 7.60
N LYS A 94 -10.30 6.87 8.82
CA LYS A 94 -11.68 7.25 9.16
C LYS A 94 -11.96 8.73 8.82
N LYS A 95 -13.21 8.97 8.38
CA LYS A 95 -13.89 10.20 7.90
C LYS A 95 -13.52 10.67 6.48
N ALA A 96 -14.24 10.16 5.48
CA ALA A 96 -14.91 11.09 4.58
C ALA A 96 -15.93 11.82 5.46
N ALA A 97 -15.63 13.06 5.82
CA ALA A 97 -16.66 14.03 6.16
C ALA A 97 -17.12 14.66 4.85
#